data_AF-A0A959K131-F1
#
_entry.id   AF-A0A959K131-F1
#
_cell.length_a   1.000
_cell.length_b   1.000
_cell.length_c   1.000
_cell.angle_alpha   90.00
_cell.angle_beta   90.00
_cell.angle_gamma   90.00
#
_symmetry.space_group_name_H-M   'P 1'
#
loop_
_entity.id
_entity.type
_entity.pdbx_description
1 polymer ?
#
loop_
_entity_poly.entity_id
_entity_poly.type
_entity_poly.pdbx_seq_one_letter_code
_entity_poly.pdbx_strand_id
1 'polypeptide(L)'
;MKSLIFRVILLCLVCFLIAHSVNAQSPHELWYSQPAEYFEETLMLGNGKMGATVFGGIDVDSIYLNDITLWTGEPVNPAMNPDAHSFIPRIREALANEDYALADSLQHFVQGSFSQSYAPLG
;
A
#
# COMPACT_ATOMS: atom_id res chain seq x y z
N MET A 1 -56.88 33.60 9.68
CA MET A 1 -55.89 32.87 10.51
C MET A 1 -55.65 31.44 10.03
N LYS A 2 -56.69 30.60 9.84
CA LYS A 2 -56.54 29.20 9.39
C LYS A 2 -55.83 29.02 8.03
N SER A 3 -56.10 29.91 7.06
CA SER A 3 -55.46 29.87 5.73
C SER A 3 -53.98 30.28 5.74
N LEU A 4 -53.57 31.13 6.69
CA LEU A 4 -52.17 31.54 6.86
C LEU A 4 -51.36 30.38 7.45
N ILE A 5 -51.90 29.71 8.46
CA ILE A 5 -51.30 28.52 9.08
C ILE A 5 -51.10 27.40 8.04
N PHE A 6 -52.11 27.14 7.20
CA PHE A 6 -51.99 26.12 6.15
C PHE A 6 -50.90 26.44 5.13
N ARG A 7 -50.76 27.71 4.71
CA ARG A 7 -49.71 28.14 3.79
C ARG A 7 -48.31 28.02 4.39
N VAL A 8 -48.16 28.33 5.67
CA VAL A 8 -46.88 28.18 6.39
C VAL A 8 -46.50 26.70 6.51
N ILE A 9 -47.46 25.83 6.85
CA ILE A 9 -47.22 24.38 6.90
C ILE A 9 -46.83 23.83 5.54
N LEU A 10 -47.54 24.22 4.47
CA LEU A 10 -47.23 23.78 3.11
C LEU A 10 -45.83 24.26 2.67
N LEU A 11 -45.47 25.50 2.98
CA LEU A 11 -44.14 26.04 2.69
C LEU A 11 -43.04 25.29 3.45
N CYS A 12 -43.25 25.02 4.74
CA CYS A 12 -42.32 24.23 5.54
C CYS A 12 -42.16 22.80 5.01
N LEU A 13 -43.25 22.17 4.56
CA LEU A 13 -43.21 20.82 3.99
C LEU A 13 -42.44 20.80 2.67
N VAL A 14 -42.64 21.80 1.80
CA VAL A 14 -41.90 21.96 0.54
C VAL A 14 -40.42 22.22 0.82
N CYS A 15 -40.08 23.09 1.76
CA CYS A 15 -38.69 23.33 2.16
C CYS A 15 -38.04 22.07 2.75
N PHE A 16 -38.78 21.28 3.54
CA PHE A 16 -38.29 20.01 4.09
C PHE A 16 -38.00 18.99 2.99
N LEU A 17 -38.89 18.88 1.98
CA LEU A 17 -38.71 17.98 0.84
C LEU A 17 -37.52 18.39 -0.06
N ILE A 18 -37.26 19.69 -0.24
CA ILE A 18 -36.11 20.19 -1.01
C ILE A 18 -34.78 20.01 -0.25
N ALA A 19 -34.82 20.02 1.10
CA ALA A 19 -33.62 19.88 1.93
C ALA A 19 -33.06 18.45 2.01
N HIS A 20 -33.71 17.44 1.42
CA HIS A 20 -33.28 16.03 1.49
C HIS A 20 -32.33 15.58 0.38
N SER A 21 -31.86 16.49 -0.48
CA SER A 21 -30.82 16.20 -1.45
C SER A 21 -29.42 16.30 -0.83
N VAL A 22 -29.18 15.61 0.28
CA VAL A 22 -27.85 15.51 0.89
C VAL A 22 -27.16 14.28 0.30
N ASN A 23 -26.46 14.46 -0.82
CA ASN A 23 -25.44 13.51 -1.24
C ASN A 23 -24.26 13.66 -0.27
N ALA A 24 -24.32 12.91 0.83
CA ALA A 24 -23.32 12.93 1.91
C ALA A 24 -21.96 12.34 1.48
N GLN A 25 -21.88 11.71 0.32
CA GLN A 25 -20.66 11.15 -0.23
C GLN A 25 -20.33 11.90 -1.51
N SER A 26 -19.12 12.46 -1.57
CA SER A 26 -18.54 12.73 -2.89
C SER A 26 -18.41 11.38 -3.61
N PRO A 27 -18.69 11.29 -4.91
CA PRO A 27 -18.39 10.07 -5.65
C PRO A 27 -16.87 9.94 -5.70
N HIS A 28 -16.29 9.26 -4.71
CA HIS A 28 -14.91 8.82 -4.72
C HIS A 28 -14.82 7.65 -5.70
N GLU A 29 -14.91 7.99 -6.96
CA GLU A 29 -14.97 7.07 -8.07
C GLU A 29 -13.77 7.31 -8.98
N LEU A 30 -13.09 6.22 -9.31
CA LEU A 30 -12.11 6.18 -10.38
C LEU A 30 -12.77 5.46 -11.55
N TRP A 31 -12.97 6.17 -12.67
CA TRP A 31 -13.61 5.67 -13.87
C TRP A 31 -12.78 6.02 -15.11
N TYR A 32 -12.70 5.09 -16.05
CA TYR A 32 -11.94 5.23 -17.28
C TYR A 32 -12.76 4.74 -18.47
N SER A 33 -12.58 5.38 -19.63
CA SER A 33 -13.34 5.06 -20.85
C SER A 33 -12.66 4.01 -21.73
N GLN A 34 -11.53 3.46 -21.30
CA GLN A 34 -10.75 2.48 -22.04
C GLN A 34 -10.08 1.48 -21.09
N PRO A 35 -9.85 0.23 -21.51
CA PRO A 35 -9.07 -0.75 -20.73
C PRO A 35 -7.63 -0.27 -20.50
N ALA A 36 -7.00 -0.77 -19.44
CA ALA A 36 -5.58 -0.55 -19.17
C ALA A 36 -4.70 -1.29 -20.19
N GLU A 37 -3.65 -0.62 -20.67
CA GLU A 37 -2.57 -1.23 -21.48
C GLU A 37 -1.36 -1.56 -20.59
N TYR A 38 -1.11 -0.73 -19.58
CA TYR A 38 0.01 -0.89 -18.63
C TYR A 38 -0.48 -1.14 -17.21
N PHE A 39 0.38 -1.75 -16.37
CA PHE A 39 0.03 -2.10 -15.00
C PHE A 39 -0.36 -0.87 -14.16
N GLU A 40 0.28 0.27 -14.40
CA GLU A 40 0.06 1.53 -13.69
C GLU A 40 -1.33 2.15 -13.94
N GLU A 41 -2.04 1.68 -14.97
CA GLU A 41 -3.38 2.16 -15.34
C GLU A 41 -4.50 1.29 -14.76
N THR A 42 -4.14 0.16 -14.14
CA THR A 42 -5.08 -0.82 -13.63
C THR A 42 -5.77 -0.35 -12.35
N LEU A 43 -6.95 -0.92 -12.10
CA LEU A 43 -7.65 -0.73 -10.83
C LEU A 43 -7.30 -1.84 -9.84
N MET A 44 -6.89 -1.43 -8.64
CA MET A 44 -6.47 -2.32 -7.55
C MET A 44 -7.62 -2.59 -6.60
N LEU A 45 -7.92 -3.87 -6.36
CA LEU A 45 -8.85 -4.34 -5.35
C LEU A 45 -8.09 -5.12 -4.27
N GLY A 46 -8.55 -5.08 -3.03
CA GLY A 46 -7.95 -5.89 -1.98
C GLY A 46 -8.76 -5.93 -0.69
N ASN A 47 -8.57 -7.00 0.08
CA ASN A 47 -9.22 -7.21 1.37
C ASN A 47 -8.23 -7.25 2.55
N GLY A 48 -7.00 -6.79 2.34
CA GLY A 48 -5.91 -6.83 3.32
C GLY A 48 -5.11 -8.14 3.34
N LYS A 49 -5.60 -9.20 2.69
CA LYS A 49 -4.83 -10.44 2.48
C LYS A 49 -4.60 -10.73 1.00
N MET A 50 -5.67 -10.75 0.23
CA MET A 50 -5.64 -10.96 -1.21
C MET A 50 -5.78 -9.62 -1.92
N GLY A 51 -5.05 -9.47 -3.02
CA GLY A 51 -5.13 -8.35 -3.94
C GLY A 51 -5.44 -8.83 -5.36
N ALA A 52 -6.14 -7.99 -6.12
CA ALA A 52 -6.42 -8.20 -7.52
C ALA A 52 -6.20 -6.90 -8.31
N THR A 53 -5.46 -7.02 -9.39
CA THR A 53 -5.17 -5.98 -10.36
C THR A 53 -6.08 -6.21 -11.56
N VAL A 54 -6.99 -5.27 -11.86
CA VAL A 54 -7.99 -5.45 -12.95
C VAL A 54 -7.64 -4.54 -14.11
N PHE A 55 -7.47 -5.13 -15.31
CA PHE A 55 -7.17 -4.38 -16.54
C PHE A 55 -8.43 -3.91 -17.29
N GLY A 56 -9.55 -4.62 -17.17
CA GLY A 56 -10.84 -4.27 -17.78
C GLY A 56 -10.91 -4.56 -19.28
N GLY A 57 -10.20 -5.58 -19.76
CA GLY A 57 -10.20 -5.99 -21.17
C GLY A 57 -11.60 -6.35 -21.71
N ILE A 58 -11.86 -6.04 -22.98
CA ILE A 58 -13.21 -6.13 -23.57
C ILE A 58 -13.57 -7.58 -23.94
N ASP A 59 -12.76 -8.23 -24.77
CA ASP A 59 -12.98 -9.62 -25.19
C ASP A 59 -12.37 -10.63 -24.21
N VAL A 60 -11.19 -10.29 -23.68
CA VAL A 60 -10.44 -11.04 -22.68
C VAL A 60 -9.89 -10.05 -21.68
N ASP A 61 -10.16 -10.28 -20.40
CA ASP A 61 -9.58 -9.50 -19.31
C ASP A 61 -8.36 -10.21 -18.71
N SER A 62 -7.45 -9.42 -18.14
CA SER A 62 -6.33 -9.92 -17.34
C SER A 62 -6.51 -9.46 -15.91
N ILE A 63 -6.41 -10.41 -14.98
CA ILE A 63 -6.49 -10.12 -13.55
C ILE A 63 -5.26 -10.70 -12.88
N TYR A 64 -4.37 -9.83 -12.40
CA TYR A 64 -3.20 -10.29 -11.63
C TYR A 64 -3.56 -10.39 -10.16
N LEU A 65 -3.15 -11.48 -9.53
CA LEU A 65 -3.47 -11.86 -8.17
C LEU A 65 -2.24 -11.76 -7.28
N ASN A 66 -2.51 -11.43 -6.03
CA ASN A 66 -1.52 -11.24 -4.99
C ASN A 66 -2.05 -11.82 -3.67
N ASP A 67 -1.19 -12.47 -2.89
CA ASP A 67 -1.46 -12.86 -1.50
C ASP A 67 -0.33 -12.34 -0.62
N ILE A 68 -0.65 -11.58 0.43
CA ILE A 68 0.32 -10.92 1.30
C ILE A 68 1.38 -11.85 1.91
N THR A 69 1.11 -13.15 1.97
CA THR A 69 2.00 -14.17 2.55
C THR A 69 2.89 -14.87 1.53
N LEU A 70 2.74 -14.59 0.23
CA LEU A 70 3.53 -15.20 -0.83
C LEU A 70 4.90 -14.53 -0.97
N TRP A 71 5.88 -15.06 -0.26
CA TRP A 71 7.28 -14.62 -0.29
C TRP A 71 8.19 -15.78 -0.68
N THR A 72 9.34 -15.45 -1.28
CA THR A 72 10.38 -16.44 -1.56
C THR A 72 11.11 -16.89 -0.30
N GLY A 73 11.85 -17.99 -0.41
CA GLY A 73 12.80 -18.42 0.59
C GLY A 73 12.18 -19.07 1.83
N GLU A 74 12.88 -18.92 2.95
CA GLU A 74 12.63 -19.67 4.19
C GLU A 74 12.88 -18.78 5.42
N PRO A 75 12.48 -19.23 6.63
CA PRO A 75 12.80 -18.52 7.86
C PRO A 75 14.29 -18.21 7.98
N VAL A 76 14.59 -16.96 8.32
CA VAL A 76 15.97 -16.47 8.41
C VAL A 76 16.70 -17.14 9.57
N ASN A 77 17.92 -17.65 9.32
CA ASN A 77 18.82 -18.11 10.38
C ASN A 77 19.34 -16.90 11.19
N PRO A 78 19.02 -16.78 12.49
CA PRO A 78 19.48 -15.67 13.32
C PRO A 78 21.00 -15.69 13.58
N ALA A 79 21.66 -16.84 13.37
CA ALA A 79 23.09 -17.02 13.53
C ALA A 79 23.83 -17.10 12.18
N MET A 80 23.33 -16.40 11.13
CA MET A 80 23.92 -16.46 9.78
C MET A 80 25.37 -15.96 9.70
N ASN A 81 25.80 -15.13 10.64
CA ASN A 81 27.17 -14.63 10.74
C ASN A 81 27.61 -14.64 12.22
N PRO A 82 28.07 -15.78 12.76
CA PRO A 82 28.44 -15.92 14.17
C PRO A 82 29.65 -15.06 14.55
N ASP A 83 30.52 -14.77 13.58
CA ASP A 83 31.78 -14.05 13.80
C ASP A 83 31.62 -12.52 13.71
N ALA A 84 30.47 -12.01 13.24
CA ALA A 84 30.21 -10.58 13.09
C ALA A 84 30.56 -9.75 14.35
N HIS A 85 30.20 -10.26 15.53
CA HIS A 85 30.45 -9.56 16.79
C HIS A 85 31.94 -9.28 17.05
N SER A 86 32.84 -10.14 16.53
CA SER A 86 34.29 -10.01 16.71
C SER A 86 34.89 -8.82 15.96
N PHE A 87 34.20 -8.32 14.92
CA PHE A 87 34.65 -7.18 14.11
C PHE A 87 34.22 -5.83 14.71
N ILE A 88 33.21 -5.80 15.58
CA ILE A 88 32.69 -4.55 16.18
C ILE A 88 33.76 -3.77 16.96
N PRO A 89 34.61 -4.38 17.81
CA PRO A 89 35.68 -3.65 18.49
C PRO A 89 36.67 -3.02 17.52
N ARG A 90 37.03 -3.73 16.44
CA ARG A 90 37.99 -3.28 15.42
C ARG A 90 37.45 -2.12 14.60
N ILE A 91 36.17 -2.14 14.26
CA ILE A 91 35.48 -1.03 13.60
C ILE A 91 35.51 0.22 14.48
N ARG A 92 35.19 0.07 15.78
CA ARG A 92 35.22 1.20 16.73
C ARG A 92 36.61 1.80 16.90
N GLU A 93 37.64 0.97 16.93
CA GLU A 93 39.04 1.41 16.98
C GLU A 93 39.44 2.18 15.71
N ALA A 94 39.11 1.67 14.53
CA ALA A 94 39.36 2.36 13.27
C ALA A 94 38.69 3.75 13.22
N LEU A 95 37.43 3.84 13.66
CA LEU A 95 36.70 5.11 13.76
C LEU A 95 37.34 6.07 14.77
N ALA A 96 37.79 5.57 15.93
CA ALA A 96 38.46 6.40 16.95
C ALA A 96 39.78 6.99 16.44
N ASN A 97 40.44 6.31 15.49
CA ASN A 97 41.65 6.76 14.82
C ASN A 97 41.38 7.56 13.53
N GLU A 98 40.10 7.87 13.22
CA GLU A 98 39.66 8.52 11.98
C GLU A 98 40.05 7.76 10.68
N ASP A 99 40.32 6.45 10.78
CA ASP A 99 40.59 5.58 9.63
C ASP A 99 39.28 5.05 9.02
N TYR A 100 38.61 5.91 8.27
CA TYR A 100 37.30 5.62 7.67
C TYR A 100 37.35 4.51 6.62
N ALA A 101 38.46 4.40 5.88
CA ALA A 101 38.61 3.38 4.83
C ALA A 101 38.73 1.98 5.46
N LEU A 102 39.48 1.85 6.56
CA LEU A 102 39.55 0.62 7.32
C LEU A 102 38.19 0.29 7.97
N ALA A 103 37.51 1.28 8.55
CA ALA A 103 36.20 1.07 9.15
C ALA A 103 35.16 0.55 8.13
N ASP A 104 35.14 1.10 6.91
CA ASP A 104 34.28 0.64 5.82
C ASP A 104 34.67 -0.77 5.32
N SER A 105 35.96 -1.08 5.25
CA SER A 105 36.38 -2.44 4.90
C SER A 105 35.93 -3.47 5.96
N LEU A 106 36.01 -3.10 7.24
CA LEU A 106 35.67 -3.98 8.36
C LEU A 106 34.16 -4.19 8.52
N GLN A 107 33.32 -3.20 8.19
CA GLN A 107 31.86 -3.34 8.34
C GLN A 107 31.25 -4.40 7.40
N HIS A 108 31.89 -4.72 6.27
CA HIS A 108 31.44 -5.80 5.40
C HIS A 108 31.38 -7.17 6.12
N PHE A 109 32.22 -7.39 7.13
CA PHE A 109 32.21 -8.62 7.92
C PHE A 109 31.07 -8.72 8.93
N VAL A 110 30.28 -7.65 9.12
CA VAL A 110 29.10 -7.66 10.00
C VAL A 110 27.78 -7.75 9.24
N GLN A 111 27.83 -7.76 7.90
CA GLN A 111 26.65 -7.86 7.05
C GLN A 111 26.10 -9.30 7.02
N GLY A 112 24.85 -9.42 6.57
CA GLY A 112 24.14 -10.68 6.37
C GLY A 112 23.53 -10.76 4.97
N SER A 113 22.72 -11.78 4.72
CA SER A 113 22.01 -11.95 3.45
C SER A 113 20.95 -10.86 3.24
N PHE A 114 20.67 -10.54 1.97
CA PHE A 114 19.52 -9.69 1.61
C PHE A 114 18.19 -10.35 2.00
N SER A 115 17.14 -9.53 2.15
CA SER A 115 15.79 -10.00 2.43
C SER A 115 15.23 -10.82 1.27
N GLN A 116 14.27 -11.68 1.58
CA GLN A 116 13.48 -12.38 0.58
C GLN A 116 12.58 -11.43 -0.21
N SER A 117 12.10 -11.88 -1.36
CA SER A 117 11.26 -11.08 -2.26
C SER A 117 9.80 -11.49 -2.15
N TYR A 118 8.91 -10.49 -2.22
CA TYR A 118 7.48 -10.71 -2.40
C TYR A 118 7.22 -11.20 -3.83
N ALA A 119 6.37 -12.22 -3.99
CA ALA A 119 6.15 -12.86 -5.28
C ALA A 119 4.71 -12.66 -5.78
N PRO A 120 4.51 -12.44 -7.10
CA PRO A 120 3.19 -12.41 -7.70
C PRO A 120 2.57 -13.82 -7.69
N LEU A 121 1.27 -13.92 -7.45
CA LEU A 121 0.58 -15.21 -7.46
C LEU A 121 0.29 -15.68 -8.89
N GLY A 122 0.01 -14.75 -9.80
CA GLY A 122 -0.31 -15.00 -11.20
C GLY A 122 -1.16 -13.90 -11.80
#